data_AF-A0A1Q3CF06-F1
#
_entry.id   AF-A0A1Q3CF06-F1
#
_cell.length_a   1.000
_cell.length_b   1.000
_cell.length_c   1.000
_cell.angle_alpha   90.00
_cell.angle_beta   90.00
_cell.angle_gamma   90.00
#
_symmetry.space_group_name_H-M   'P 1'
#
loop_
_entity.id
_entity.type
_entity.pdbx_description
1 polymer ?
#
loop_
_entity_poly.entity_id
_entity_poly.type
_entity_poly.pdbx_seq_one_letter_code
_entity_poly.pdbx_strand_id
1 'polypeptide(L)'
;KIKIKKNEKRQLLALSNFGFLNLQFAKQTSTLHFPLVTMDDHTDEWELCNDDGFVYKRKKRRLSDPHPPAPSAPSKDPQAEEINRRERKRKTLLKLKQEYAREIHQWELLSNNLRVMQDKRLLLQQQQQQQQQEVEGTTLLSSCPSRVEKETVNSLGSLVDELLLQADSQEAVIQDMLNLCDIAETMCSAQEEKLKQWYIDHPIWFSLQPQELLASLHDEKELSFKVGVDNGTCDL
;
A
#
# COMPACT_ATOMS: atom_id res chain seq x y z
N LYS A 1 34.13 14.53 -15.33
CA LYS A 1 34.54 14.35 -13.91
C LYS A 1 33.51 14.87 -12.87
N ILE A 2 32.74 15.93 -13.15
CA ILE A 2 31.73 16.47 -12.19
C ILE A 2 30.43 15.65 -12.14
N LYS A 3 30.04 14.99 -13.25
CA LYS A 3 28.80 14.19 -13.34
C LYS A 3 28.83 12.91 -12.48
N ILE A 4 30.01 12.29 -12.33
CA ILE A 4 30.18 11.02 -11.58
C ILE A 4 29.98 11.25 -10.07
N LYS A 5 30.54 12.34 -9.52
CA LYS A 5 30.38 12.70 -8.10
C LYS A 5 28.94 13.01 -7.68
N LYS A 6 28.08 13.39 -8.63
CA LYS A 6 26.67 13.69 -8.34
C LYS A 6 25.82 12.42 -8.18
N ASN A 7 26.25 11.32 -8.80
CA ASN A 7 25.56 10.03 -8.70
C ASN A 7 25.88 9.33 -7.37
N GLU A 8 27.13 9.37 -6.91
CA GLU A 8 27.53 8.82 -5.60
C GLU A 8 26.80 9.49 -4.43
N LYS A 9 26.59 10.81 -4.49
CA LYS A 9 25.82 11.52 -3.45
C LYS A 9 24.35 11.10 -3.39
N ARG A 10 23.75 10.72 -4.53
CA ARG A 10 22.36 10.21 -4.55
C ARG A 10 22.26 8.80 -3.99
N GLN A 11 23.25 7.95 -4.26
CA GLN A 11 23.29 6.59 -3.71
C GLN A 11 23.51 6.59 -2.18
N LEU A 12 24.37 7.49 -1.66
CA LEU A 12 24.59 7.61 -0.21
C LEU A 12 23.37 8.15 0.56
N LEU A 13 22.57 9.03 -0.06
CA LEU A 13 21.31 9.50 0.52
C LEU A 13 20.23 8.40 0.58
N ALA A 14 20.18 7.51 -0.42
CA ALA A 14 19.25 6.39 -0.45
C ALA A 14 19.55 5.35 0.65
N LEU A 15 20.82 5.03 0.88
CA LEU A 15 21.24 4.08 1.93
C LEU A 15 21.02 4.65 3.34
N SER A 16 21.19 5.96 3.54
CA SER A 16 20.90 6.63 4.82
C SER A 16 19.41 6.61 5.18
N ASN A 17 18.53 6.79 4.19
CA ASN A 17 17.09 6.77 4.43
C ASN A 17 16.57 5.36 4.73
N PHE A 18 17.20 4.33 4.15
CA PHE A 18 16.84 2.93 4.39
C PHE A 18 17.23 2.43 5.79
N GLY A 19 18.34 2.92 6.34
CA GLY A 19 18.76 2.63 7.72
C GLY A 19 17.83 3.24 8.79
N PHE A 20 17.30 4.43 8.54
CA PHE A 20 16.40 5.12 9.48
C PHE A 20 15.03 4.44 9.60
N LEU A 21 14.49 3.90 8.51
CA LEU A 21 13.21 3.19 8.49
C LEU A 21 13.25 1.86 9.26
N ASN A 22 14.37 1.13 9.19
CA ASN A 22 14.54 -0.14 9.91
C ASN A 22 14.66 0.04 11.44
N LEU A 23 15.32 1.12 11.89
CA LEU A 23 15.45 1.39 13.33
C LEU A 23 14.11 1.81 13.98
N GLN A 24 13.19 2.38 13.18
CA GLN A 24 11.88 2.80 13.66
C GLN A 24 10.88 1.64 13.78
N PHE A 25 11.01 0.61 12.93
CA PHE A 25 10.24 -0.63 13.05
C PHE A 25 10.69 -1.51 14.23
N ALA A 26 12.00 -1.59 14.49
CA ALA A 26 12.55 -2.42 15.58
C ALA A 26 12.15 -1.92 16.99
N LYS A 27 11.84 -0.64 17.15
CA LYS A 27 11.38 -0.07 18.44
C LYS A 27 9.92 -0.38 18.76
N GLN A 28 9.15 -0.89 17.80
CA GLN A 28 7.71 -1.14 17.98
C GLN A 28 7.39 -2.58 18.46
N THR A 29 8.36 -3.50 18.45
CA THR A 29 8.13 -4.92 18.76
C THR A 29 8.61 -5.37 20.14
N SER A 30 9.19 -4.50 20.96
CA SER A 30 9.82 -4.86 22.26
C SER A 30 9.00 -4.54 23.52
N THR A 31 7.67 -4.48 23.44
CA THR A 31 6.84 -4.32 24.66
C THR A 31 5.53 -5.08 24.54
N LEU A 32 5.61 -6.41 24.64
CA LEU A 32 4.47 -7.25 25.01
C LEU A 32 4.92 -8.23 26.10
N HIS A 33 4.89 -7.75 27.34
CA HIS A 33 4.93 -8.59 28.54
C HIS A 33 3.50 -9.04 28.83
N PHE A 34 3.18 -10.30 28.54
CA PHE A 34 1.89 -10.90 28.89
C PHE A 34 1.90 -11.31 30.37
N PRO A 35 0.98 -10.79 31.22
CA PRO A 35 0.83 -11.30 32.56
C PRO A 35 0.00 -12.59 32.56
N LEU A 36 0.50 -13.58 33.29
CA LEU A 36 -0.18 -14.81 33.69
C LEU A 36 -1.52 -14.47 34.36
N VAL A 37 -2.64 -14.86 33.76
CA VAL A 37 -3.98 -14.68 34.32
C VAL A 37 -4.28 -15.84 35.26
N THR A 38 -4.36 -15.56 36.56
CA THR A 38 -4.97 -16.42 37.55
C THR A 38 -6.49 -16.41 37.36
N MET A 39 -7.09 -17.60 37.30
CA MET A 39 -8.53 -17.80 37.25
C MET A 39 -9.16 -17.30 38.56
N ASP A 40 -9.84 -16.17 38.50
CA ASP A 40 -10.63 -15.64 39.61
C ASP A 40 -12.11 -15.61 39.20
N ASP A 41 -12.91 -16.35 39.96
CA ASP A 41 -14.34 -16.59 39.76
C ASP A 41 -15.14 -15.33 40.12
N HIS A 42 -15.34 -14.50 39.11
CA HIS A 42 -15.78 -13.14 39.32
C HIS A 42 -16.69 -12.75 38.16
N THR A 43 -17.91 -13.28 38.17
CA THR A 43 -19.11 -12.83 37.44
C THR A 43 -18.83 -11.63 36.54
N ASP A 44 -18.57 -11.91 35.26
CA ASP A 44 -18.26 -10.93 34.23
C ASP A 44 -19.47 -10.02 33.98
N GLU A 45 -19.63 -9.01 34.82
CA GLU A 45 -20.64 -7.98 34.64
C GLU A 45 -20.25 -7.11 33.43
N TRP A 46 -20.92 -7.32 32.30
CA TRP A 46 -20.76 -6.53 31.09
C TRP A 46 -21.66 -5.29 31.16
N GLU A 47 -21.09 -4.11 30.93
CA GLU A 47 -21.85 -2.86 30.80
C GLU A 47 -22.00 -2.46 29.32
N LEU A 48 -23.15 -1.86 29.00
CA LEU A 48 -23.44 -1.35 27.67
C LEU A 48 -22.95 0.10 27.59
N CYS A 49 -22.04 0.39 26.67
CA CYS A 49 -21.47 1.73 26.47
C CYS A 49 -21.86 2.27 25.10
N ASN A 50 -22.20 3.56 25.08
CA ASN A 50 -22.50 4.29 23.85
C ASN A 50 -21.41 5.34 23.62
N ASP A 51 -20.53 5.08 22.66
CA ASP A 51 -19.50 6.02 22.23
C ASP A 51 -19.84 6.51 20.81
N ASP A 52 -20.10 7.81 20.67
CA ASP A 52 -20.35 8.47 19.39
C ASP A 52 -21.47 7.81 18.54
N GLY A 53 -22.50 7.24 19.19
CA GLY A 53 -23.64 6.58 18.52
C GLY A 53 -23.43 5.09 18.25
N PHE A 54 -22.26 4.54 18.59
CA PHE A 54 -21.98 3.11 18.55
C PHE A 54 -22.14 2.51 19.93
N VAL A 55 -23.05 1.53 20.03
CA VAL A 55 -23.34 0.83 21.28
C VAL A 55 -22.58 -0.50 21.30
N TYR A 56 -21.67 -0.68 22.26
CA TYR A 56 -20.91 -1.91 22.45
C TYR A 56 -20.91 -2.38 23.91
N LYS A 57 -20.68 -3.68 24.13
CA LYS A 57 -20.52 -4.27 25.46
C LYS A 57 -19.05 -4.19 25.87
N ARG A 58 -18.76 -3.71 27.08
CA ARG A 58 -17.41 -3.76 27.66
C ARG A 58 -17.45 -4.31 29.09
N LYS A 59 -16.37 -4.97 29.52
CA LYS A 59 -16.26 -5.54 30.86
C LYS A 59 -16.18 -4.41 31.89
N LYS A 60 -17.05 -4.44 32.90
CA LYS A 60 -17.12 -3.42 33.95
C LYS A 60 -15.82 -3.43 34.77
N ARG A 61 -15.15 -2.28 34.89
CA ARG A 61 -13.96 -2.14 35.75
C ARG A 61 -14.41 -2.18 37.21
N ARG A 62 -13.90 -3.14 37.99
CA ARG A 62 -14.19 -3.27 39.43
C ARG A 62 -13.58 -2.06 40.16
N LEU A 63 -14.43 -1.15 40.63
CA LEU A 63 -14.08 -0.05 41.54
C LEU A 63 -14.19 -0.47 43.01
N SER A 64 -14.38 -1.77 43.28
CA SER A 64 -14.68 -2.31 44.61
C SER A 64 -13.54 -3.22 45.07
N ASP A 65 -12.38 -2.67 45.36
CA ASP A 65 -11.37 -3.32 46.19
C ASP A 65 -10.78 -2.28 47.16
N PRO A 66 -10.89 -2.45 48.49
CA PRO A 66 -10.31 -1.54 49.46
C PRO A 66 -8.81 -1.82 49.62
N HIS A 67 -8.03 -1.59 48.57
CA HIS A 67 -6.56 -1.58 48.64
C HIS A 67 -6.06 -0.12 48.72
N PRO A 68 -5.04 0.20 49.55
CA PRO A 68 -4.58 1.58 49.75
C PRO A 68 -4.30 2.32 48.43
N PRO A 69 -4.64 3.61 48.35
CA PRO A 69 -4.56 4.37 47.11
C PRO A 69 -3.10 4.45 46.64
N ALA A 70 -2.78 3.77 45.54
CA ALA A 70 -1.67 4.18 44.70
C ALA A 70 -1.91 5.63 44.26
N PRO A 71 -0.86 6.48 44.14
CA PRO A 71 -1.02 7.90 43.86
C PRO A 71 -1.82 8.07 42.57
N SER A 72 -3.05 8.54 42.74
CA SER A 72 -3.96 8.87 41.66
C SER A 72 -3.24 9.84 40.72
N ALA A 73 -2.98 9.41 39.48
CA ALA A 73 -2.74 10.36 38.41
C ALA A 73 -3.86 11.42 38.47
N PRO A 74 -3.54 12.72 38.34
CA PRO A 74 -4.52 13.77 38.54
C PRO A 74 -5.69 13.50 37.61
N SER A 75 -6.88 13.33 38.20
CA SER A 75 -8.14 13.13 37.50
C SER A 75 -8.32 14.30 36.53
N LYS A 76 -7.93 14.11 35.27
CA LYS A 76 -8.28 15.05 34.22
C LYS A 76 -9.79 15.01 34.11
N ASP A 77 -10.39 16.18 34.22
CA ASP A 77 -11.81 16.38 33.99
C ASP A 77 -12.21 15.65 32.67
N PRO A 78 -13.11 14.66 32.74
CA PRO A 78 -13.55 13.90 31.56
C PRO A 78 -14.02 14.81 30.42
N GLN A 79 -14.57 15.98 30.76
CA GLN A 79 -15.02 16.96 29.78
C GLN A 79 -13.85 17.65 29.06
N ALA A 80 -12.76 17.94 29.79
CA ALA A 80 -11.54 18.52 29.21
C ALA A 80 -10.81 17.52 28.29
N GLU A 81 -10.84 16.22 28.63
CA GLU A 81 -10.28 15.17 27.78
C GLU A 81 -11.07 15.01 26.47
N GLU A 82 -12.40 15.04 26.53
CA GLU A 82 -13.26 14.96 25.35
C GLU A 82 -13.09 16.16 24.42
N ILE A 83 -12.95 17.38 24.96
CA ILE A 83 -12.63 18.57 24.17
C ILE A 83 -11.28 18.41 23.46
N ASN A 84 -10.26 17.91 24.16
CA ASN A 84 -8.94 17.68 23.59
C ASN A 84 -8.98 16.61 22.48
N ARG A 85 -9.76 15.53 22.66
CA ARG A 85 -9.98 14.50 21.64
C ARG A 85 -10.59 15.10 20.37
N ARG A 86 -11.65 15.92 20.53
CA ARG A 86 -12.30 16.62 19.41
C ARG A 86 -11.35 17.57 18.69
N GLU A 87 -10.53 18.30 19.44
CA GLU A 87 -9.57 19.23 18.86
C GLU A 87 -8.49 18.50 18.04
N ARG A 88 -7.96 17.37 18.53
CA ARG A 88 -7.02 16.53 17.77
C ARG A 88 -7.65 16.04 16.48
N LYS A 89 -8.88 15.51 16.54
CA LYS A 89 -9.63 15.05 15.36
C LYS A 89 -9.82 16.17 14.35
N ARG A 90 -10.24 17.36 14.80
CA ARG A 90 -10.41 18.55 13.95
C ARG A 90 -9.10 18.96 13.27
N LYS A 91 -7.99 18.98 14.01
CA LYS A 91 -6.66 19.31 13.46
C LYS A 91 -6.23 18.30 12.39
N THR A 92 -6.39 17.01 12.66
CA THR A 92 -6.05 15.96 11.68
C THR A 92 -6.90 16.06 10.42
N LEU A 93 -8.21 16.25 10.55
CA LEU A 93 -9.10 16.40 9.40
C LEU A 93 -8.80 17.67 8.58
N LEU A 94 -8.47 18.78 9.25
CA LEU A 94 -8.10 20.01 8.57
C LEU A 94 -6.79 19.85 7.80
N LYS A 95 -5.80 19.18 8.40
CA LYS A 95 -4.53 18.85 7.73
C LYS A 95 -4.80 17.98 6.49
N LEU A 96 -5.60 16.93 6.63
CA LEU A 96 -5.94 16.04 5.53
C LEU A 96 -6.64 16.78 4.38
N LYS A 97 -7.59 17.66 4.71
CA LYS A 97 -8.25 18.54 3.72
C LYS A 97 -7.23 19.41 2.97
N GLN A 98 -6.26 20.00 3.68
CA GLN A 98 -5.23 20.83 3.06
C GLN A 98 -4.29 20.01 2.16
N GLU A 99 -3.90 18.81 2.59
CA GLU A 99 -3.08 17.90 1.77
C GLU A 99 -3.81 17.52 0.47
N TYR A 100 -5.07 17.05 0.56
CA TYR A 100 -5.84 16.71 -0.64
C TYR A 100 -6.09 17.90 -1.56
N ALA A 101 -6.37 19.09 -1.01
CA ALA A 101 -6.52 20.29 -1.85
C ALA A 101 -5.24 20.63 -2.62
N ARG A 102 -4.07 20.47 -1.97
CA ARG A 102 -2.77 20.72 -2.61
C ARG A 102 -2.49 19.68 -3.70
N GLU A 103 -2.79 18.42 -3.41
CA GLU A 103 -2.61 17.32 -4.35
C GLU A 103 -3.52 17.48 -5.57
N ILE A 104 -4.80 17.79 -5.37
CA ILE A 104 -5.76 18.10 -6.46
C ILE A 104 -5.21 19.23 -7.35
N HIS A 105 -4.75 20.33 -6.75
CA HIS A 105 -4.18 21.44 -7.52
C HIS A 105 -2.93 21.01 -8.33
N GLN A 106 -2.11 20.12 -7.79
CA GLN A 106 -0.97 19.57 -8.51
C GLN A 106 -1.42 18.70 -9.71
N TRP A 107 -2.43 17.85 -9.51
CA TRP A 107 -3.03 17.04 -10.59
C TRP A 107 -3.68 17.91 -11.67
N GLU A 108 -4.35 19.00 -11.29
CA GLU A 108 -4.90 19.99 -12.23
C GLU A 108 -3.80 20.68 -13.03
N LEU A 109 -2.70 21.10 -12.39
CA LEU A 109 -1.57 21.71 -13.08
C LEU A 109 -0.94 20.75 -14.10
N LEU A 110 -0.71 19.50 -13.70
CA LEU A 110 -0.11 18.48 -14.57
C LEU A 110 -1.04 18.15 -15.75
N SER A 111 -2.33 17.94 -15.50
CA SER A 111 -3.31 17.65 -16.55
C SER A 111 -3.44 18.80 -17.54
N ASN A 112 -3.45 20.05 -17.07
CA ASN A 112 -3.45 21.23 -17.94
C ASN A 112 -2.18 21.32 -18.78
N ASN A 113 -1.01 21.02 -18.20
CA ASN A 113 0.26 21.02 -18.95
C ASN A 113 0.28 19.95 -20.05
N LEU A 114 -0.18 18.73 -19.73
CA LEU A 114 -0.32 17.65 -20.71
C LEU A 114 -1.26 18.04 -21.85
N ARG A 115 -2.40 18.66 -21.54
CA ARG A 115 -3.34 19.15 -22.55
C ARG A 115 -2.70 20.21 -23.45
N VAL A 116 -2.00 21.19 -22.88
CA VAL A 116 -1.28 22.21 -23.67
C VAL A 116 -0.22 21.59 -24.58
N MET A 117 0.50 20.55 -24.13
CA MET A 117 1.46 19.84 -24.98
C MET A 117 0.78 19.07 -26.12
N GLN A 118 -0.37 18.44 -25.83
CA GLN A 118 -1.17 17.76 -26.84
C GLN A 118 -1.69 18.74 -27.90
N ASP A 119 -2.25 19.88 -27.48
CA ASP A 119 -2.75 20.92 -28.38
C ASP A 119 -1.64 21.47 -29.27
N LYS A 120 -0.45 21.71 -28.70
CA LYS A 120 0.74 22.12 -29.48
C LYS A 120 1.15 21.08 -30.51
N ARG A 121 1.13 19.78 -30.16
CA ARG A 121 1.45 18.70 -31.10
C ARG A 121 0.43 18.68 -32.25
N LEU A 122 -0.86 18.80 -31.95
CA LEU A 122 -1.91 18.83 -32.97
C LEU A 122 -1.77 20.05 -33.90
N LEU A 123 -1.46 21.22 -33.35
CA LEU A 123 -1.21 22.43 -34.14
C LEU A 123 -0.01 22.24 -35.09
N LEU A 124 1.10 21.69 -34.60
CA LEU A 124 2.28 21.42 -35.43
C LEU A 124 1.99 20.41 -36.54
N GLN A 125 1.22 19.36 -36.25
CA GLN A 125 0.81 18.37 -37.25
C GLN A 125 -0.08 19.01 -38.33
N GLN A 126 -1.04 19.85 -37.94
CA GLN A 126 -1.88 20.57 -38.89
C GLN A 126 -1.07 21.53 -39.78
N GLN A 127 -0.10 22.24 -39.19
CA GLN A 127 0.77 23.14 -39.93
C GLN A 127 1.66 22.39 -40.94
N GLN A 128 2.17 21.20 -40.58
CA GLN A 128 2.91 20.36 -41.54
C GLN A 128 2.03 19.88 -42.70
N GLN A 129 0.78 19.50 -42.45
CA GLN A 129 -0.15 19.09 -43.51
C GLN A 129 -0.48 20.24 -44.47
N GLN A 130 -0.63 21.47 -43.96
CA GLN A 130 -0.86 22.65 -44.81
C GLN A 130 0.37 22.99 -45.67
N GLN A 131 1.58 22.89 -45.12
CA GLN A 131 2.81 23.10 -45.90
C GLN A 131 3.01 22.04 -46.98
N GLN A 132 2.63 20.78 -46.74
CA GLN A 132 2.70 19.72 -47.75
C GLN A 132 1.72 19.98 -48.92
N GLN A 133 0.50 20.46 -48.63
CA GLN A 133 -0.47 20.81 -49.68
C GLN A 133 -0.06 22.04 -50.52
N GLU A 134 0.61 23.03 -49.91
CA GLU A 134 1.08 24.21 -50.63
C GLU A 134 2.25 23.88 -51.58
N VAL A 135 3.17 22.99 -51.18
CA VAL A 135 4.29 22.54 -52.02
C VAL A 135 3.82 21.68 -53.20
N GLU A 136 2.81 20.81 -53.02
CA GLU A 136 2.20 20.06 -54.12
C GLU A 136 1.43 20.96 -55.12
N GLY A 137 0.81 22.05 -54.63
CA GLY A 137 0.10 23.02 -55.48
C GLY A 137 1.01 23.83 -56.42
N THR A 138 2.24 24.15 -56.01
CA THR A 138 3.23 24.85 -56.85
C THR A 138 4.05 23.94 -57.78
N THR A 139 4.09 22.63 -57.53
CA THR A 139 4.91 21.69 -58.33
C THR A 139 4.26 21.33 -59.67
N LEU A 140 2.95 21.60 -59.86
CA LEU A 140 2.23 21.29 -61.10
C LEU A 140 2.41 22.32 -62.24
N LEU A 141 3.14 23.42 -62.04
CA LEU A 141 3.34 24.46 -63.07
C LEU A 141 4.79 24.64 -63.56
N SER A 142 5.75 23.86 -63.07
CA SER A 142 7.15 23.97 -63.53
C SER A 142 7.60 22.72 -64.28
N SER A 143 7.33 22.74 -65.58
CA SER A 143 7.78 21.79 -66.61
C SER A 143 9.30 21.58 -66.63
N CYS A 144 9.78 20.33 -66.45
CA CYS A 144 10.86 19.72 -67.26
C CYS A 144 11.09 18.23 -66.89
N PRO A 145 11.04 17.26 -67.82
CA PRO A 145 11.28 15.85 -67.52
C PRO A 145 12.76 15.50 -67.76
N SER A 146 13.62 15.65 -66.75
CA SER A 146 14.96 15.02 -66.74
C SER A 146 15.63 15.05 -65.36
N ARG A 147 15.05 14.40 -64.34
CA ARG A 147 15.80 14.06 -63.09
C ARG A 147 15.12 13.12 -62.07
N VAL A 148 14.09 12.35 -62.43
CA VAL A 148 13.20 11.75 -61.39
C VAL A 148 13.72 10.43 -60.75
N GLU A 149 14.74 9.77 -61.30
CA GLU A 149 15.18 8.46 -60.76
C GLU A 149 16.15 8.53 -59.57
N LYS A 150 16.79 9.67 -59.30
CA LYS A 150 17.78 9.77 -58.19
C LYS A 150 17.22 10.31 -56.88
N GLU A 151 16.11 11.03 -56.90
CA GLU A 151 15.54 11.66 -55.69
C GLU A 151 14.60 10.73 -54.91
N THR A 152 13.90 9.82 -55.61
CA THR A 152 13.00 8.82 -55.00
C THR A 152 13.75 7.77 -54.17
N VAL A 153 14.92 7.31 -54.64
CA VAL A 153 15.74 6.32 -53.91
C VAL A 153 16.34 6.93 -52.64
N ASN A 154 16.72 8.21 -52.70
CA ASN A 154 17.25 8.95 -51.56
C ASN A 154 16.16 9.25 -50.52
N SER A 155 14.93 9.57 -50.96
CA SER A 155 13.78 9.76 -50.06
C SER A 155 13.35 8.46 -49.39
N LEU A 156 13.40 7.32 -50.08
CA LEU A 156 13.06 6.02 -49.52
C LEU A 156 14.13 5.54 -48.52
N GLY A 157 15.41 5.76 -48.81
CA GLY A 157 16.50 5.47 -47.88
C GLY A 157 16.39 6.25 -46.58
N SER A 158 16.09 7.56 -46.67
CA SER A 158 15.88 8.41 -45.48
C SER A 158 14.69 7.96 -44.64
N LEU A 159 13.60 7.49 -45.25
CA LEU A 159 12.43 6.98 -44.52
C LEU A 159 12.75 5.67 -43.79
N VAL A 160 13.51 4.77 -44.43
CA VAL A 160 13.93 3.51 -43.80
C VAL A 160 14.84 3.78 -42.61
N ASP A 161 15.79 4.72 -42.74
CA ASP A 161 16.68 5.12 -41.64
C ASP A 161 15.90 5.75 -40.47
N GLU A 162 14.87 6.56 -40.75
CA GLU A 162 13.99 7.13 -39.73
C GLU A 162 13.16 6.05 -39.01
N LEU A 163 12.60 5.09 -39.76
CA LEU A 163 11.86 3.97 -39.19
C LEU A 163 12.75 3.06 -38.33
N LEU A 164 14.00 2.84 -38.75
CA LEU A 164 14.98 2.07 -38.00
C LEU A 164 15.34 2.80 -36.70
N LEU A 165 15.60 4.11 -36.76
CA LEU A 165 15.87 4.92 -35.57
C LEU A 165 14.68 4.92 -34.60
N GLN A 166 13.46 4.92 -35.13
CA GLN A 166 12.25 4.80 -34.32
C GLN A 166 12.16 3.41 -33.66
N ALA A 167 12.45 2.34 -34.39
CA ALA A 167 12.47 0.98 -33.86
C ALA A 167 13.50 0.82 -32.73
N ASP A 168 14.73 1.32 -32.93
CA ASP A 168 15.79 1.30 -31.92
C ASP A 168 15.39 2.09 -30.66
N SER A 169 14.71 3.23 -30.84
CA SER A 169 14.21 4.02 -29.71
C SER A 169 13.12 3.28 -28.92
N GLN A 170 12.25 2.54 -29.60
CA GLN A 170 11.20 1.75 -28.96
C GLN A 170 11.78 0.53 -28.25
N GLU A 171 12.79 -0.12 -28.82
CA GLU A 171 13.51 -1.21 -28.18
C GLU A 171 14.14 -0.77 -26.85
N ALA A 172 14.77 0.41 -26.83
CA ALA A 172 15.34 0.95 -25.60
C ALA A 172 14.28 1.18 -24.51
N VAL A 173 13.11 1.71 -24.88
CA VAL A 173 11.99 1.90 -23.94
C VAL A 173 11.43 0.58 -23.44
N ILE A 174 11.30 -0.42 -24.32
CA ILE A 174 10.85 -1.76 -23.94
C ILE A 174 11.85 -2.38 -22.96
N GLN A 175 13.16 -2.26 -23.21
CA GLN A 175 14.17 -2.79 -22.30
C GLN A 175 14.16 -2.09 -20.94
N ASP A 176 13.99 -0.77 -20.91
CA ASP A 176 13.83 -0.03 -19.65
C ASP A 176 12.61 -0.52 -18.85
N MET A 177 11.49 -0.80 -19.52
CA MET A 177 10.30 -1.36 -18.89
C MET A 177 10.51 -2.79 -18.38
N LEU A 178 11.18 -3.66 -19.16
CA LEU A 178 11.51 -5.02 -18.75
C LEU A 178 12.40 -5.01 -17.48
N ASN A 179 13.44 -4.17 -17.48
CA ASN A 179 14.30 -4.00 -16.30
C ASN A 179 13.50 -3.56 -15.06
N LEU A 180 12.52 -2.66 -15.23
CA LEU A 180 11.67 -2.24 -14.11
C LEU A 180 10.77 -3.38 -13.60
N CYS A 181 10.25 -4.21 -14.51
CA CYS A 181 9.49 -5.40 -14.15
C CYS A 181 10.35 -6.40 -13.37
N ASP A 182 11.60 -6.65 -13.80
CA ASP A 182 12.52 -7.55 -13.10
C ASP A 182 12.83 -7.04 -11.68
N ILE A 183 13.05 -5.72 -11.53
CA ILE A 183 13.23 -5.10 -10.21
C ILE A 183 11.98 -5.27 -9.35
N ALA A 184 10.78 -5.06 -9.92
CA ALA A 184 9.54 -5.24 -9.19
C ALA A 184 9.34 -6.71 -8.76
N GLU A 185 9.63 -7.66 -9.64
CA GLU A 185 9.51 -9.09 -9.35
C GLU A 185 10.48 -9.53 -8.26
N THR A 186 11.74 -9.08 -8.30
CA THR A 186 12.72 -9.38 -7.25
C THR A 186 12.32 -8.78 -5.90
N MET A 187 11.77 -7.56 -5.86
CA MET A 187 11.27 -6.94 -4.63
C MET A 187 10.05 -7.67 -4.07
N CYS A 188 9.07 -7.99 -4.92
CA CYS A 188 7.88 -8.75 -4.53
C CYS A 188 8.26 -10.13 -3.98
N SER A 189 9.17 -10.83 -4.67
CA SER A 189 9.66 -12.14 -4.25
C SER A 189 10.36 -12.07 -2.90
N ALA A 190 11.25 -11.08 -2.70
CA ALA A 190 11.94 -10.90 -1.41
C ALA A 190 10.97 -10.58 -0.26
N GLN A 191 9.93 -9.78 -0.52
CA GLN A 191 8.89 -9.46 0.45
C GLN A 191 8.06 -10.70 0.79
N GLU A 192 7.70 -11.51 -0.20
CA GLU A 192 6.95 -12.76 -0.03
C GLU A 192 7.75 -13.76 0.81
N GLU A 193 9.02 -13.99 0.47
CA GLU A 193 9.89 -14.88 1.23
C GLU A 193 10.09 -14.42 2.67
N LYS A 194 10.21 -13.11 2.90
CA LYS A 194 10.27 -12.55 4.25
C LYS A 194 8.97 -12.82 5.04
N LEU A 195 7.82 -12.74 4.39
CA LEU A 195 6.52 -13.00 5.02
C LEU A 195 6.36 -14.49 5.35
N LYS A 196 6.76 -15.37 4.44
CA LYS A 196 6.82 -16.82 4.66
C LYS A 196 7.72 -17.15 5.85
N GLN A 197 8.92 -16.58 5.88
CA GLN A 197 9.87 -16.79 6.97
C GLN A 197 9.29 -16.32 8.31
N TRP A 198 8.67 -15.13 8.34
CA TRP A 198 7.98 -14.63 9.55
C TRP A 198 6.85 -15.55 10.02
N TYR A 199 6.06 -16.09 9.09
CA TYR A 199 4.98 -17.02 9.41
C TYR A 199 5.51 -18.32 10.00
N ILE A 200 6.60 -18.87 9.43
CA ILE A 200 7.27 -20.09 9.92
C ILE A 200 7.92 -19.85 11.29
N ASP A 201 8.56 -18.70 11.48
CA ASP A 201 9.23 -18.33 12.73
C ASP A 201 8.25 -17.98 13.86
N HIS A 202 6.94 -17.97 13.59
CA HIS A 202 5.94 -17.65 14.60
C HIS A 202 5.87 -18.77 15.66
N PRO A 203 6.09 -18.45 16.96
CA PRO A 203 6.25 -19.46 18.02
C PRO A 203 5.00 -20.32 18.25
N ILE A 204 3.82 -19.86 17.82
CA ILE A 204 2.58 -20.65 17.82
C ILE A 204 2.76 -21.99 17.10
N TRP A 205 3.57 -22.05 16.03
CA TRP A 205 3.83 -23.27 15.27
C TRP A 205 4.87 -24.20 15.90
N PHE A 206 5.76 -23.67 16.75
CA PHE A 206 6.76 -24.47 17.49
C PHE A 206 6.24 -24.96 18.84
N SER A 207 5.32 -24.23 19.46
CA SER A 207 4.82 -24.51 20.82
C SER A 207 3.61 -25.45 20.85
N LEU A 208 2.97 -25.74 19.71
CA LEU A 208 1.97 -26.80 19.60
C LEU A 208 2.59 -27.99 18.90
N GLN A 209 2.90 -29.05 19.65
CA GLN A 209 3.23 -30.32 19.02
C GLN A 209 1.99 -30.77 18.23
N PRO A 210 2.10 -31.06 16.92
CA PRO A 210 0.93 -31.39 16.08
C PRO A 210 0.10 -32.55 16.65
N GLN A 211 0.72 -33.45 17.42
CA GLN A 211 0.06 -34.57 18.08
C GLN A 211 -0.80 -34.15 19.27
N GLU A 212 -0.43 -33.12 20.04
CA GLU A 212 -1.21 -32.63 21.17
C GLU A 212 -2.45 -31.85 20.71
N LEU A 213 -2.33 -31.09 19.61
CA LEU A 213 -3.48 -30.42 18.98
C LEU A 213 -4.47 -31.44 18.39
N LEU A 214 -3.97 -32.48 17.72
CA LEU A 214 -4.81 -33.57 17.19
C LEU A 214 -5.47 -34.39 18.30
N ALA A 215 -4.77 -34.63 19.43
CA ALA A 215 -5.34 -35.28 20.60
C ALA A 215 -6.44 -34.43 21.25
N SER A 216 -6.23 -33.11 21.40
CA SER A 216 -7.22 -32.18 21.95
C SER A 216 -8.48 -32.04 21.07
N LEU A 217 -8.37 -32.25 19.76
CA LEU A 217 -9.53 -32.26 18.85
C LEU A 217 -10.26 -33.61 18.80
N HIS A 218 -9.63 -34.68 19.30
CA HIS A 218 -10.20 -36.04 19.26
C HIS A 218 -11.00 -36.41 20.52
N ASP A 219 -11.06 -35.55 21.53
CA ASP A 219 -11.63 -35.85 22.86
C ASP A 219 -13.07 -35.32 23.08
N GLU A 220 -13.91 -35.31 22.04
CA GLU A 220 -15.35 -34.99 22.16
C GLU A 220 -16.28 -36.15 21.75
N LYS A 221 -15.78 -37.38 21.68
CA LYS A 221 -16.63 -38.54 21.33
C LYS A 221 -16.46 -39.74 22.24
N GLU A 222 -16.44 -39.54 23.55
CA GLU A 222 -16.86 -40.58 24.51
C GLU A 222 -17.53 -39.98 25.75
N LEU A 223 -18.70 -39.36 25.59
CA LEU A 223 -19.65 -39.19 26.69
C LEU A 223 -20.97 -39.92 26.38
N SER A 224 -20.96 -41.19 26.78
CA SER A 224 -22.07 -41.89 27.43
C SER A 224 -23.45 -41.90 26.75
N PHE A 225 -23.65 -42.84 25.83
CA PHE A 225 -24.95 -43.48 25.67
C PHE A 225 -25.13 -44.53 26.79
N LYS A 226 -25.57 -44.09 27.97
CA LYS A 226 -26.16 -44.98 28.97
C LYS A 226 -27.67 -44.74 28.97
N VAL A 227 -28.37 -45.50 28.12
CA VAL A 227 -29.81 -45.68 28.26
C VAL A 227 -30.05 -46.52 29.50
N GLY A 228 -30.46 -45.86 30.59
CA GLY A 228 -31.10 -46.51 31.72
C GLY A 228 -32.52 -46.90 31.31
N VAL A 229 -32.78 -48.20 31.22
CA VAL A 229 -34.14 -48.73 31.19
C VAL A 229 -34.51 -49.05 32.64
N ASP A 230 -35.23 -48.14 33.27
CA ASP A 230 -35.83 -48.36 34.59
C ASP A 230 -37.06 -49.27 34.42
N ASN A 231 -36.93 -50.53 34.86
CA ASN A 231 -38.07 -51.42 35.06
C ASN A 231 -38.83 -50.97 36.31
N GLY A 232 -39.94 -50.25 36.10
CA GLY A 232 -40.92 -49.95 37.14
C GLY A 232 -41.55 -51.23 37.70
N THR A 233 -41.27 -51.51 38.97
CA THR A 233 -42.05 -52.46 39.77
C THR A 233 -43.24 -51.70 40.33
N CYS A 234 -44.44 -52.08 39.91
CA CYS A 234 -45.70 -51.58 40.49
C CYS A 234 -46.09 -52.50 41.65
N ASP A 235 -46.25 -51.92 42.83
CA ASP A 235 -46.95 -52.52 43.96
C ASP A 235 -48.46 -52.65 43.64
N LEU A 236 -49.00 -53.85 43.87
CA LEU A 236 -50.35 -54.13 44.39
C LEU A 236 -50.49 -55.60 44.76
#